data_AF-A0A5C7T888-F1
#
_entry.id   AF-A0A5C7T888-F1
#
_cell.length_a   1.000
_cell.length_b   1.000
_cell.length_c   1.000
_cell.angle_alpha   90.00
_cell.angle_beta   90.00
_cell.angle_gamma   90.00
#
_symmetry.space_group_name_H-M   'P 1'
#
loop_
_entity.id
_entity.type
_entity.pdbx_description
1 polymer ?
#
loop_
_entity_poly.entity_id
_entity_poly.type
_entity_poly.pdbx_seq_one_letter_code
_entity_poly.pdbx_strand_id
1 'polypeptide(L)'
;MSAQASASWRSGAATEGPEYDTDPELALAAVLQLLSRFPARRSPALAQAIASHFRVIGGDPRLSACVRECAARLVGDWEAYAALGDAGDCGHDPRALH
;
A
#
# COMPACT_ATOMS: atom_id res chain seq x y z
N MET A 1 -36.88 -15.28 4.83
CA MET A 1 -36.01 -15.73 3.71
C MET A 1 -34.73 -14.93 3.81
N SER A 2 -33.71 -15.49 4.46
CA SER A 2 -32.43 -14.82 4.73
C SER A 2 -31.41 -15.26 3.68
N ALA A 3 -30.91 -14.32 2.88
CA ALA A 3 -29.81 -14.57 1.96
C ALA A 3 -28.49 -14.27 2.66
N GLN A 4 -27.85 -15.28 3.24
CA GLN A 4 -26.44 -15.24 3.58
C GLN A 4 -25.65 -15.25 2.27
N ALA A 5 -25.29 -14.06 1.79
CA ALA A 5 -24.26 -13.92 0.78
C ALA A 5 -22.92 -14.28 1.45
N SER A 6 -22.52 -15.54 1.28
CA SER A 6 -21.18 -16.03 1.62
C SER A 6 -20.14 -15.24 0.83
N ALA A 7 -19.65 -14.15 1.40
CA ALA A 7 -18.41 -13.53 0.95
C ALA A 7 -17.27 -14.45 1.40
N SER A 8 -17.00 -15.45 0.57
CA SER A 8 -15.81 -16.29 0.63
C SER A 8 -14.61 -15.40 0.32
N TRP A 9 -14.09 -14.72 1.34
CA TRP A 9 -12.74 -14.16 1.27
C TRP A 9 -11.80 -15.37 1.33
N ARG A 10 -11.63 -16.02 0.18
CA ARG A 10 -10.53 -16.95 -0.03
C ARG A 10 -9.25 -16.19 0.31
N SER A 11 -8.68 -16.57 1.44
CA SER A 11 -7.24 -16.48 1.68
C SER A 11 -6.55 -17.25 0.56
N GLY A 12 -6.29 -16.56 -0.55
CA GLY A 12 -5.36 -17.01 -1.58
C GLY A 12 -3.95 -16.64 -1.14
N ALA A 13 -3.13 -17.68 -0.96
CA ALA A 13 -1.67 -17.72 -0.81
C ALA A 13 -0.90 -16.38 -0.90
N ALA A 14 -0.22 -16.07 0.20
CA ALA A 14 0.73 -14.97 0.36
C ALA A 14 2.08 -15.18 -0.38
N THR A 15 2.08 -15.63 -1.64
CA THR A 15 3.33 -15.84 -2.40
C THR A 15 3.31 -15.39 -3.87
N GLU A 16 2.15 -15.11 -4.46
CA GLU A 16 2.05 -14.43 -5.75
C GLU A 16 1.57 -13.02 -5.49
N GLY A 17 2.41 -12.04 -5.80
CA GLY A 17 1.98 -10.65 -5.84
C GLY A 17 0.78 -10.52 -6.79
N PRO A 18 -0.12 -9.55 -6.56
CA PRO A 18 -1.24 -9.30 -7.47
C PRO A 18 -0.78 -9.19 -8.93
N GLU A 19 -1.53 -9.81 -9.85
CA GLU A 19 -1.22 -9.94 -11.28
C GLU A 19 -1.37 -8.60 -12.03
N TYR A 20 -0.52 -7.63 -11.73
CA TYR A 20 -0.51 -6.31 -12.39
C TYR A 20 -0.14 -6.37 -13.87
N ASP A 21 0.57 -7.43 -14.29
CA ASP A 21 0.91 -7.67 -15.69
C ASP A 21 -0.31 -7.95 -16.56
N THR A 22 -1.41 -8.43 -15.99
CA THR A 22 -2.66 -8.67 -16.73
C THR A 22 -3.59 -7.47 -16.65
N ASP A 23 -3.72 -6.89 -15.45
CA ASP A 23 -4.66 -5.80 -15.16
C ASP A 23 -3.97 -4.63 -14.45
N PRO A 24 -3.47 -3.61 -15.18
CA PRO A 24 -2.74 -2.48 -14.58
C PRO A 24 -3.61 -1.65 -13.62
N GLU A 25 -4.94 -1.69 -13.78
CA GLU A 25 -5.90 -1.02 -12.90
C GLU A 25 -5.92 -1.63 -11.48
N LEU A 26 -5.49 -2.89 -11.30
CA LEU A 26 -5.40 -3.51 -9.98
C LEU A 26 -4.39 -2.81 -9.08
N ALA A 27 -3.29 -2.28 -9.64
CA ALA A 27 -2.32 -1.51 -8.86
C ALA A 27 -2.95 -0.21 -8.33
N LEU A 28 -3.78 0.45 -9.15
CA LEU A 28 -4.52 1.64 -8.76
C LEU A 28 -5.57 1.31 -7.68
N ALA A 29 -6.35 0.25 -7.87
CA ALA A 29 -7.34 -0.20 -6.90
C ALA A 29 -6.69 -0.55 -5.54
N ALA A 30 -5.54 -1.24 -5.57
CA ALA A 30 -4.78 -1.56 -4.38
C ALA A 30 -4.31 -0.29 -3.65
N VAL A 31 -3.76 0.70 -4.37
CA VAL A 31 -3.38 2.00 -3.77
C VAL A 31 -4.56 2.70 -3.13
N LEU A 32 -5.70 2.82 -3.81
CA LEU A 32 -6.91 3.45 -3.26
C LEU A 32 -7.38 2.74 -1.98
N GLN A 33 -7.27 1.41 -1.95
CA GLN A 33 -7.61 0.63 -0.78
C GLN A 33 -6.63 0.83 0.39
N LEU A 34 -5.32 0.95 0.12
CA LEU A 34 -4.33 1.23 1.15
C LEU A 34 -4.48 2.66 1.70
N LEU A 35 -4.68 3.64 0.80
CA LEU A 35 -4.90 5.04 1.15
C LEU A 35 -6.13 5.23 2.06
N SER A 36 -7.24 4.54 1.78
CA SER A 36 -8.45 4.65 2.61
C SER A 36 -8.27 4.09 4.03
N ARG A 37 -7.29 3.20 4.24
CA ARG A 37 -6.99 2.59 5.55
C ARG A 37 -5.88 3.33 6.31
N PHE A 38 -5.03 4.07 5.61
CA PHE A 38 -3.88 4.74 6.20
C PHE A 38 -4.22 5.71 7.35
N PRO A 39 -5.28 6.53 7.29
CA PRO A 39 -5.62 7.43 8.41
C PRO A 39 -5.89 6.70 9.73
N ALA A 40 -6.48 5.50 9.66
CA ALA A 40 -6.82 4.69 10.82
C ALA A 40 -5.64 3.81 11.31
N ARG A 41 -4.67 3.50 10.43
CA ARG A 41 -3.51 2.66 10.73
C ARG A 41 -2.26 3.27 10.12
N ARG A 42 -1.76 4.35 10.72
CA ARG A 42 -0.50 5.01 10.29
C ARG A 42 0.66 4.10 10.67
N SER A 43 1.17 3.36 9.69
CA SER A 43 2.26 2.40 9.85
C SER A 43 3.34 2.64 8.80
N PRO A 44 4.63 2.58 9.16
CA PRO A 44 5.75 2.66 8.22
C PRO A 44 5.65 1.63 7.09
N ALA A 45 5.31 0.38 7.45
CA ALA A 45 5.16 -0.71 6.49
C ALA A 45 4.02 -0.43 5.50
N LEU A 46 2.92 0.18 5.96
CA LEU A 46 1.80 0.55 5.10
C LEU A 46 2.17 1.71 4.16
N ALA A 47 2.90 2.72 4.66
CA ALA A 47 3.42 3.81 3.83
C ALA A 47 4.39 3.29 2.75
N GLN A 48 5.28 2.35 3.13
CA GLN A 48 6.20 1.72 2.18
C GLN A 48 5.47 0.88 1.13
N ALA A 49 4.40 0.17 1.52
CA ALA A 49 3.57 -0.57 0.58
C ALA A 49 2.90 0.38 -0.43
N ILE A 50 2.36 1.52 0.01
CA ILE A 50 1.79 2.55 -0.86
C ILE A 50 2.83 3.07 -1.86
N ALA A 51 4.04 3.43 -1.39
CA ALA A 51 5.13 3.86 -2.24
C ALA A 51 5.50 2.81 -3.31
N SER A 52 5.59 1.54 -2.92
CA SER A 52 5.90 0.45 -3.84
C SER A 52 4.86 0.30 -4.95
N HIS A 53 3.57 0.43 -4.65
CA HIS A 53 2.54 0.39 -5.68
C HIS A 53 2.57 1.61 -6.60
N PHE A 54 2.90 2.80 -6.08
CA PHE A 54 3.12 3.98 -6.93
C PHE A 54 4.28 3.79 -7.91
N ARG A 55 5.36 3.09 -7.53
CA ARG A 55 6.45 2.75 -8.48
C ARG A 55 5.97 1.85 -9.61
N VAL A 56 5.13 0.85 -9.31
CA VAL A 56 4.50 -0.01 -10.34
C VAL A 56 3.65 0.82 -11.29
N ILE A 57 2.77 1.67 -10.77
CA ILE A 57 1.91 2.56 -11.55
C ILE A 57 2.75 3.52 -12.42
N GLY A 58 3.78 4.13 -11.85
CA GLY A 58 4.66 5.06 -12.57
C GLY A 58 5.46 4.40 -13.70
N GLY A 59 5.80 3.12 -13.54
CA GLY A 59 6.56 2.34 -14.52
C GLY A 59 5.72 1.69 -15.62
N ASP A 60 4.40 1.56 -15.46
CA ASP A 60 3.56 0.82 -16.42
C ASP A 60 3.18 1.68 -17.64
N PRO A 61 3.72 1.40 -18.85
CA PRO A 61 3.48 2.21 -20.03
C PRO A 61 2.02 2.16 -20.54
N ARG A 62 1.21 1.20 -20.07
CA ARG A 62 -0.18 1.02 -20.47
C ARG A 62 -1.12 2.05 -19.81
N LEU A 63 -0.70 2.63 -18.68
CA LEU A 63 -1.43 3.71 -18.00
C LEU A 63 -1.15 5.07 -18.66
N SER A 64 -2.04 6.04 -18.48
CA SER A 64 -1.87 7.38 -19.08
C SER A 64 -0.66 8.12 -18.50
N ALA A 65 0.00 8.95 -19.31
CA ALA A 65 1.19 9.70 -18.87
C ALA A 65 0.94 10.54 -17.61
N CYS A 66 -0.22 11.19 -17.53
CA CYS A 66 -0.63 11.98 -16.38
C CYS A 66 -0.68 11.13 -15.09
N VAL A 67 -1.23 9.90 -15.16
CA VAL A 67 -1.30 8.99 -14.01
C VAL A 67 0.09 8.52 -13.60
N ARG A 68 0.94 8.16 -14.56
CA ARG A 68 2.31 7.71 -14.30
C ARG A 68 3.15 8.80 -13.64
N GLU A 69 3.10 10.02 -14.17
CA GLU A 69 3.82 11.17 -13.63
C GLU A 69 3.35 11.54 -12.22
N CYS A 70 2.03 11.50 -11.99
CA CYS A 70 1.45 11.72 -10.68
C CYS A 70 1.96 10.67 -9.67
N ALA A 71 1.89 9.39 -10.03
CA ALA A 71 2.39 8.30 -9.20
C ALA A 71 3.88 8.46 -8.88
N ALA A 72 4.70 8.79 -9.88
CA ALA A 72 6.14 8.97 -9.71
C ALA A 72 6.48 10.09 -8.70
N ARG A 73 5.74 11.20 -8.70
CA ARG A 73 5.92 12.29 -7.73
C ARG A 73 5.57 11.85 -6.30
N LEU A 74 4.50 11.06 -6.15
CA LEU A 74 4.01 10.62 -4.84
C LEU A 74 4.92 9.58 -4.17
N VAL A 75 5.78 8.86 -4.90
CA VAL A 75 6.70 7.86 -4.32
C VAL A 75 7.54 8.49 -3.21
N GLY A 76 8.17 9.64 -3.46
CA GLY A 76 9.05 10.31 -2.49
C GLY A 76 8.32 10.77 -1.23
N ASP A 77 7.10 11.29 -1.38
CA ASP A 77 6.29 11.72 -0.25
C ASP A 77 5.98 10.53 0.69
N TRP A 78 5.63 9.38 0.13
CA TRP A 78 5.29 8.19 0.90
C TRP A 78 6.50 7.48 1.51
N GLU A 79 7.65 7.49 0.84
CA GLU A 79 8.92 7.04 1.41
C GLU A 79 9.33 7.90 2.61
N ALA A 80 9.17 9.23 2.52
CA ALA A 80 9.42 10.12 3.64
C ALA A 80 8.48 9.83 4.83
N TYR A 81 7.19 9.58 4.58
CA TYR A 81 6.26 9.17 5.62
C TYR A 81 6.66 7.84 6.29
N ALA A 82 7.15 6.87 5.53
CA ALA A 82 7.61 5.60 6.07
C ALA A 82 8.82 5.80 7.00
N ALA A 83 9.80 6.60 6.58
CA ALA A 83 11.00 6.90 7.37
C ALA A 83 10.67 7.64 8.68
N LEU A 84 9.71 8.57 8.66
CA LEU A 84 9.28 9.30 9.87
C LEU A 84 8.61 8.39 10.90
N GLY A 85 7.84 7.40 10.46
CA GLY A 85 7.18 6.46 11.38
C GLY A 85 8.13 5.43 11.98
N ASP A 86 9.21 5.07 11.27
CA ASP A 86 10.26 4.17 11.76
C ASP A 86 11.07 4.82 12.90
N ALA A 87 11.45 6.09 12.72
CA ALA A 87 12.17 6.87 13.73
C ALA A 87 11.38 7.08 15.05
N GLY A 88 10.04 6.99 15.01
CA GLY A 88 9.19 7.10 16.19
C GLY A 88 9.09 5.83 17.03
N ASP A 89 9.39 4.66 16.46
CA ASP A 89 9.32 3.35 17.15
C ASP A 89 10.61 3.02 17.92
N CYS A 90 11.75 3.64 17.52
CA CYS A 90 13.05 3.49 18.18
C CYS A 90 13.10 4.03 19.64
N GLY A 91 12.02 4.64 20.13
CA GLY A 91 11.91 5.21 21.48
C GLY A 91 11.17 4.33 22.50
N HIS A 92 10.59 3.19 22.10
CA HIS A 92 9.94 2.27 23.04
C HIS A 92 10.94 1.24 23.55
N ASP A 93 11.77 1.63 24.52
CA ASP A 93 12.62 0.70 25.28
C ASP A 93 11.82 0.17 26.49
N PRO A 94 11.27 -1.06 26.44
CA PRO A 94 10.53 -1.63 27.57
C PRO A 94 11.45 -2.08 28.71
N ARG A 95 12.79 -1.91 28.62
CA ARG A 95 13.75 -2.31 29.64
C ARG A 95 14.21 -1.19 30.58
N ALA A 96 13.70 0.04 30.43
CA ALA A 96 14.01 1.14 31.34
C ALA A 96 13.27 1.08 32.70
N LEU A 97 12.51 0.01 32.97
CA LEU A 97 11.83 -0.24 34.24
C LEU A 97 12.32 -1.57 34.85
N HIS A 98 13.55 -1.61 35.35
CA HIS A 98 13.92 -2.57 36.40
C HIS A 98 15.14 -2.16 37.21
#